data_AF-A0A8H3YPN3-F1
#
_entry.id   AF-A0A8H3YPN3-F1
#
_cell.length_a   1.000
_cell.length_b   1.000
_cell.length_c   1.000
_cell.angle_alpha   90.00
_cell.angle_beta   90.00
_cell.angle_gamma   90.00
#
_symmetry.space_group_name_H-M   'P 1'
#
loop_
_entity.id
_entity.type
_entity.pdbx_description
1 polymer ?
#
loop_
_entity_poly.entity_id
_entity_poly.type
_entity_poly.pdbx_seq_one_letter_code
_entity_poly.pdbx_strand_id
1 'polypeptide(L)'
;MAAPMELDDPARNLKTFLSNKLTSGEFSDLTIKCGGKKFSVHKVIVCSQSPVLHNACKKGGFKESETGVIDLPDDDLTLVEAMINFMYTFRYGSTGPDEHQPLLFDANVFALAEKYDVFGLRQAAVTAFKVKLGTGSIDEFVEAVPAIYTNTPPSVMELRTAAVNFAKMQLKALAKTDAFIGMMESVGAFGKDLVKSMASEMERGPNQTGNIQFICNTVFCKLRTMVNIYNVGYDSQNSIRWENSGRRLYICCPQCRKDTYASNPLRDVAFVDDSWFAAVCVSNCGKQRIVVFCSRSEQANLPEIREKPLTCLACYSKLQLV
;
A
#
# COMPACT_ATOMS: atom_id res chain seq x y z
N MET A 1 -37.62 29.27 16.55
CA MET A 1 -36.50 29.08 15.61
C MET A 1 -36.59 27.66 15.10
N ALA A 2 -36.94 27.47 13.83
CA ALA A 2 -36.88 26.15 13.22
C ALA A 2 -35.40 25.74 13.15
N ALA A 3 -35.09 24.53 13.61
CA ALA A 3 -33.76 23.96 13.42
C ALA A 3 -33.45 23.97 11.91
N PRO A 4 -32.20 24.29 11.51
CA PRO A 4 -31.83 24.18 10.10
C PRO A 4 -32.05 22.71 9.69
N MET A 5 -32.91 22.48 8.69
CA MET A 5 -32.99 21.19 8.02
C MET A 5 -31.58 20.88 7.51
N GLU A 6 -30.96 19.83 8.06
CA GLU A 6 -29.77 19.25 7.45
C GLU A 6 -30.14 18.90 6.01
N LEU A 7 -29.57 19.61 5.05
CA LEU A 7 -29.68 19.28 3.64
C LEU A 7 -29.05 17.89 3.48
N ASP A 8 -29.88 16.88 3.25
CA ASP A 8 -29.41 15.53 2.91
C ASP A 8 -28.35 15.64 1.82
N ASP A 9 -27.22 14.97 2.02
CA ASP A 9 -26.10 14.92 1.07
C ASP A 9 -26.63 14.51 -0.33
N PRO A 10 -26.64 15.43 -1.32
CA PRO A 10 -27.19 15.16 -2.64
C PRO A 10 -26.51 13.97 -3.33
N ALA A 11 -25.23 13.74 -3.06
CA ALA A 11 -24.48 12.63 -3.64
C ALA A 11 -24.95 11.29 -3.05
N ARG A 12 -25.19 11.24 -1.73
CA ARG A 12 -25.76 10.08 -1.05
C ARG A 12 -27.17 9.74 -1.55
N ASN A 13 -28.00 10.76 -1.77
CA ASN A 13 -29.34 10.57 -2.32
C ASN A 13 -29.30 10.03 -3.75
N LEU A 14 -28.48 10.63 -4.62
CA LEU A 14 -28.28 10.13 -5.99
C LEU A 14 -27.83 8.67 -5.98
N LYS A 15 -26.83 8.32 -5.17
CA LYS A 15 -26.34 6.94 -5.02
C LYS A 15 -27.46 5.97 -4.61
N THR A 16 -28.30 6.37 -3.65
CA THR A 16 -29.44 5.55 -3.20
C THR A 16 -30.46 5.36 -4.33
N PHE A 17 -30.78 6.41 -5.07
CA PHE A 17 -31.69 6.32 -6.21
C PHE A 17 -31.15 5.42 -7.32
N LEU A 18 -29.86 5.53 -7.67
CA LEU A 18 -29.23 4.65 -8.66
C LEU A 18 -29.29 3.19 -8.21
N SER A 19 -28.96 2.90 -6.95
CA SER A 19 -29.08 1.55 -6.37
C SER A 19 -30.50 1.01 -6.48
N ASN A 20 -31.52 1.83 -6.22
CA ASN A 20 -32.92 1.41 -6.35
C ASN A 20 -33.30 1.09 -7.80
N LYS A 21 -32.72 1.79 -8.79
CA LYS A 21 -32.94 1.49 -10.21
C LYS A 21 -32.32 0.16 -10.64
N LEU A 22 -31.21 -0.26 -10.02
CA LEU A 22 -30.68 -1.61 -10.25
C LEU A 22 -31.69 -2.68 -9.79
N THR A 23 -32.28 -2.50 -8.60
CA THR A 23 -33.25 -3.45 -8.05
C THR A 23 -34.56 -3.47 -8.84
N SER A 24 -35.08 -2.30 -9.23
CA SER A 24 -36.35 -2.22 -9.96
C SER A 24 -36.23 -2.53 -11.45
N GLY A 25 -35.05 -2.32 -12.04
CA GLY A 25 -34.83 -2.42 -13.49
C GLY A 25 -35.48 -1.30 -14.31
N GLU A 26 -36.11 -0.32 -13.66
CA GLU A 26 -36.81 0.77 -14.34
C GLU A 26 -35.82 1.64 -15.13
N PHE A 27 -36.12 1.90 -16.40
CA PHE A 27 -35.25 2.59 -17.38
C PHE A 27 -33.97 1.84 -17.78
N SER A 28 -33.88 0.54 -17.47
CA SER A 28 -32.79 -0.29 -18.01
C SER A 28 -32.85 -0.37 -19.54
N ASP A 29 -31.67 -0.35 -20.16
CA ASP A 29 -31.46 -0.35 -21.62
C ASP A 29 -30.41 -1.40 -22.04
N LEU A 30 -30.03 -2.27 -21.10
CA LEU A 30 -29.09 -3.38 -21.27
C LEU A 30 -29.43 -4.52 -20.31
N THR A 31 -29.26 -5.75 -20.77
CA THR A 31 -29.34 -6.96 -19.93
C THR A 31 -27.98 -7.65 -19.88
N ILE A 32 -27.45 -7.91 -18.69
CA ILE A 32 -26.31 -8.82 -18.50
C ILE A 32 -26.85 -10.19 -18.06
N LYS A 33 -26.42 -11.27 -18.70
CA LYS A 33 -26.76 -12.64 -18.33
C LYS A 33 -25.52 -13.34 -17.80
N CYS A 34 -25.68 -14.09 -16.72
CA CYS A 34 -24.62 -14.92 -16.13
C CYS A 34 -25.27 -16.03 -15.31
N GLY A 35 -24.79 -17.27 -15.43
CA GLY A 35 -25.29 -18.41 -14.63
C GLY A 35 -26.82 -18.59 -14.66
N GLY A 36 -27.49 -18.26 -15.77
CA GLY A 36 -28.95 -18.30 -15.89
C GLY A 36 -29.71 -17.12 -15.26
N LYS A 37 -29.04 -16.28 -14.45
CA LYS A 37 -29.60 -15.03 -13.91
C LYS A 37 -29.50 -13.92 -14.96
N LYS A 38 -30.50 -13.02 -14.97
CA LYS A 38 -30.54 -11.83 -15.83
C LYS A 38 -30.52 -10.59 -14.95
N PHE A 39 -29.64 -9.65 -15.28
CA PHE A 39 -29.50 -8.37 -14.61
C PHE A 39 -29.94 -7.25 -15.56
N SER A 40 -31.01 -6.55 -15.20
CA SER A 40 -31.48 -5.35 -15.92
C SER A 40 -30.64 -4.16 -15.47
N VAL A 41 -29.71 -3.71 -16.33
CA VAL A 41 -28.73 -2.68 -16.02
C VAL A 41 -28.83 -1.50 -16.99
N HIS A 42 -28.10 -0.42 -16.69
CA HIS A 42 -28.16 0.83 -17.42
C HIS A 42 -26.81 1.11 -18.07
N LYS A 43 -26.78 1.25 -19.41
CA LYS A 43 -25.56 1.52 -20.19
C LYS A 43 -24.81 2.71 -19.66
N VAL A 44 -25.50 3.79 -19.32
CA VAL A 44 -24.86 5.02 -18.80
C VAL A 44 -24.07 4.78 -17.51
N ILE A 45 -24.44 3.78 -16.72
CA ILE A 45 -23.78 3.43 -15.45
C ILE A 45 -22.68 2.41 -15.67
N VAL A 46 -22.94 1.32 -16.39
CA VAL A 46 -21.97 0.22 -16.52
C VAL A 46 -20.89 0.53 -17.58
N CYS A 47 -21.26 1.16 -18.70
CA CYS A 47 -20.31 1.50 -19.76
C CYS A 47 -19.43 2.71 -19.39
N SER A 48 -19.85 3.57 -18.47
CA SER A 48 -19.00 4.67 -17.98
C SER A 48 -17.90 4.19 -17.04
N GLN A 49 -18.06 2.97 -16.47
CA GLN A 49 -17.14 2.38 -15.51
C GLN A 49 -16.33 1.21 -16.06
N SER A 50 -16.68 0.70 -17.24
CA SER A 50 -16.01 -0.40 -17.90
C SER A 50 -15.84 -0.10 -19.39
N PRO A 51 -14.62 0.22 -19.84
CA PRO A 51 -14.30 0.31 -21.26
C PRO A 51 -14.63 -0.99 -22.02
N VAL A 52 -14.51 -2.14 -21.38
CA VAL A 52 -14.86 -3.45 -21.95
C VAL A 52 -16.36 -3.53 -22.24
N LEU A 53 -17.23 -3.23 -21.26
CA LEU A 53 -18.68 -3.23 -21.45
C LEU A 53 -19.13 -2.12 -22.40
N HIS A 54 -18.46 -0.96 -22.38
CA HIS A 54 -18.67 0.11 -23.34
C HIS A 54 -18.46 -0.36 -24.77
N ASN A 55 -17.33 -1.02 -25.03
CA ASN A 55 -16.97 -1.51 -26.35
C ASN A 55 -17.94 -2.62 -26.82
N ALA A 56 -18.39 -3.49 -25.91
CA ALA A 56 -19.44 -4.48 -26.22
C ALA A 56 -20.76 -3.81 -26.65
N CYS A 57 -21.12 -2.68 -26.04
CA CYS A 57 -22.34 -1.94 -26.35
C CYS A 57 -22.23 -0.96 -27.54
N LYS A 58 -21.03 -0.79 -28.12
CA LYS A 58 -20.79 0.21 -29.17
C LYS A 58 -21.46 -0.22 -30.48
N LYS A 59 -22.25 0.69 -31.07
CA LYS A 59 -22.96 0.45 -32.35
C LYS A 59 -21.99 -0.01 -33.44
N GLY A 60 -22.35 -1.09 -34.14
CA GLY A 60 -21.55 -1.67 -35.22
C GLY A 60 -20.29 -2.40 -34.73
N GLY A 61 -20.13 -2.61 -33.42
CA GLY A 61 -19.06 -3.40 -32.83
C GLY A 61 -19.42 -4.88 -32.79
N PHE A 62 -20.30 -5.25 -31.86
CA PHE A 62 -20.69 -6.63 -31.60
C PHE A 62 -22.22 -6.82 -31.56
N LYS A 63 -22.70 -8.07 -31.52
CA LYS A 63 -24.13 -8.43 -31.54
C LYS A 63 -24.90 -7.84 -30.34
N GLU A 64 -24.20 -7.61 -29.25
CA GLU A 64 -24.64 -7.01 -27.99
C GLU A 64 -25.14 -5.58 -28.22
N SER A 65 -24.56 -4.85 -29.18
CA SER A 65 -24.98 -3.50 -29.53
C SER A 65 -26.37 -3.44 -30.20
N GLU A 66 -26.77 -4.53 -30.86
CA GLU A 66 -28.08 -4.67 -31.52
C GLU A 66 -29.10 -5.32 -30.60
N THR A 67 -28.69 -6.36 -29.87
CA THR A 67 -29.57 -7.15 -29.01
C THR A 67 -29.83 -6.50 -27.65
N GLY A 68 -28.93 -5.64 -27.17
CA GLY A 68 -29.00 -5.09 -25.81
C GLY A 68 -28.79 -6.16 -24.73
N VAL A 69 -28.11 -7.27 -25.07
CA VAL A 69 -27.84 -8.38 -24.17
C VAL A 69 -26.36 -8.70 -24.21
N ILE A 70 -25.69 -8.71 -23.06
CA ILE A 70 -24.33 -9.26 -22.88
C ILE A 70 -24.46 -10.58 -22.13
N ASP A 71 -23.87 -11.65 -22.66
CA ASP A 71 -23.89 -12.98 -22.04
C ASP A 71 -22.51 -13.35 -21.52
N LEU A 72 -22.42 -13.70 -20.24
CA LEU A 72 -21.19 -14.01 -19.51
C LEU A 72 -21.22 -15.45 -18.98
N PRO A 73 -21.17 -16.47 -19.86
CA PRO A 73 -21.35 -17.87 -19.48
C PRO A 73 -20.14 -18.44 -18.72
N ASP A 74 -18.95 -17.89 -18.94
CA ASP A 74 -17.69 -18.38 -18.37
C ASP A 74 -17.32 -17.69 -17.04
N ASP A 75 -18.13 -16.73 -16.59
CA ASP A 75 -17.88 -16.00 -15.35
C ASP A 75 -18.71 -16.54 -14.18
N ASP A 76 -18.15 -16.41 -12.98
CA ASP A 76 -18.84 -16.76 -11.74
C ASP A 76 -19.96 -15.75 -11.44
N LEU A 77 -21.15 -16.28 -11.15
CA LEU A 77 -22.34 -15.48 -10.91
C LEU A 77 -22.18 -14.53 -9.71
N THR A 78 -21.56 -15.01 -8.62
CA THR A 78 -21.38 -14.22 -7.41
C THR A 78 -20.39 -13.07 -7.66
N LEU A 79 -19.33 -13.30 -8.44
CA LEU A 79 -18.39 -12.24 -8.82
C LEU A 79 -19.05 -11.21 -9.75
N VAL A 80 -19.83 -11.65 -10.75
CA VAL A 80 -20.54 -10.75 -11.67
C VAL A 80 -21.56 -9.91 -10.90
N GLU A 81 -22.29 -10.50 -9.96
CA GLU A 81 -23.21 -9.77 -9.08
C GLU A 81 -22.47 -8.76 -8.21
N ALA A 82 -21.32 -9.11 -7.64
CA ALA A 82 -20.47 -8.19 -6.89
C ALA A 82 -19.99 -7.00 -7.74
N MET A 83 -19.58 -7.26 -9.00
CA MET A 83 -19.17 -6.21 -9.94
C MET A 83 -20.32 -5.27 -10.30
N ILE A 84 -21.50 -5.82 -10.63
CA ILE A 84 -22.68 -5.02 -10.96
C ILE A 84 -23.12 -4.19 -9.75
N ASN A 85 -23.19 -4.79 -8.55
CA ASN A 85 -23.52 -4.06 -7.33
C ASN A 85 -22.52 -2.94 -7.04
N PHE A 86 -21.23 -3.17 -7.29
CA PHE A 86 -20.21 -2.13 -7.17
C PHE A 86 -20.47 -0.95 -8.09
N MET A 87 -20.81 -1.19 -9.36
CA MET A 87 -21.05 -0.10 -10.32
C MET A 87 -22.20 0.84 -9.91
N TYR A 88 -23.11 0.38 -9.05
CA TYR A 88 -24.23 1.20 -8.54
C TYR A 88 -23.99 1.76 -7.14
N THR A 89 -23.22 1.05 -6.30
CA THR A 89 -23.12 1.33 -4.86
C THR A 89 -21.71 1.64 -4.39
N PHE A 90 -20.70 1.54 -5.25
CA PHE A 90 -19.28 1.64 -4.89
C PHE A 90 -18.88 0.73 -3.72
N ARG A 91 -19.62 -0.36 -3.53
CA ARG A 91 -19.41 -1.39 -2.53
C ARG A 91 -19.65 -2.74 -3.19
N TYR A 92 -18.83 -3.70 -2.79
CA TYR A 92 -19.03 -5.10 -3.18
C TYR A 92 -18.89 -5.95 -1.91
N GLY A 93 -19.47 -7.13 -1.96
CA GLY A 93 -19.47 -8.11 -0.88
C GLY A 93 -20.25 -9.33 -1.31
N SER A 94 -19.99 -10.47 -0.68
CA SER A 94 -20.80 -11.67 -0.90
C SER A 94 -22.20 -11.41 -0.36
N THR A 95 -23.23 -11.58 -1.20
CA THR A 95 -24.64 -11.50 -0.81
C THR A 95 -25.16 -12.83 -0.25
N GLY A 96 -24.30 -13.84 -0.13
CA GLY A 96 -24.63 -15.18 0.36
C GLY A 96 -24.33 -15.39 1.86
N PRO A 97 -25.02 -16.34 2.52
CA PRO A 97 -24.87 -16.64 3.95
C PRO A 97 -23.55 -17.32 4.34
N ASP A 98 -22.78 -17.85 3.37
CA ASP A 98 -21.50 -18.52 3.59
C ASP A 98 -20.35 -17.63 3.08
N GLU A 99 -19.84 -16.75 3.94
CA GLU A 99 -18.59 -16.01 3.68
C GLU A 99 -17.37 -16.90 4.03
N HIS A 100 -17.25 -18.05 3.37
CA HIS A 100 -16.27 -19.06 3.80
C HIS A 100 -14.81 -18.74 3.44
N GLN A 101 -14.54 -17.78 2.54
CA GLN A 101 -13.17 -17.48 2.09
C GLN A 101 -13.02 -16.00 1.66
N PRO A 102 -12.96 -15.06 2.61
CA PRO A 102 -13.05 -13.62 2.32
C PRO A 102 -11.84 -13.06 1.56
N LEU A 103 -10.64 -13.65 1.72
CA LEU A 103 -9.45 -13.31 0.93
C LEU A 103 -9.54 -13.84 -0.51
N LEU A 104 -9.98 -15.08 -0.69
CA LEU A 104 -10.15 -15.67 -2.02
C LEU A 104 -11.21 -14.91 -2.83
N PHE A 105 -12.31 -14.54 -2.19
CA PHE A 105 -13.35 -13.72 -2.82
C PHE A 105 -12.78 -12.38 -3.34
N ASP A 106 -12.02 -11.66 -2.51
CA ASP A 106 -11.40 -10.39 -2.93
C ASP A 106 -10.39 -10.57 -4.07
N ALA A 107 -9.60 -11.66 -4.05
CA ALA A 107 -8.66 -11.98 -5.13
C ALA A 107 -9.38 -12.25 -6.45
N ASN A 108 -10.51 -12.95 -6.40
CA ASN A 108 -11.32 -13.24 -7.58
C ASN A 108 -12.10 -12.01 -8.08
N VAL A 109 -12.60 -11.16 -7.18
CA VAL A 109 -13.19 -9.87 -7.55
C VAL A 109 -12.14 -8.97 -8.21
N PHE A 110 -10.90 -8.96 -7.71
CA PHE A 110 -9.80 -8.22 -8.34
C PHE A 110 -9.52 -8.72 -9.76
N ALA A 111 -9.49 -10.04 -9.97
CA ALA A 111 -9.31 -10.63 -11.29
C ALA A 111 -10.46 -10.30 -12.25
N LEU A 112 -11.71 -10.36 -11.77
CA LEU A 112 -12.88 -9.97 -12.55
C LEU A 112 -12.84 -8.47 -12.90
N ALA A 113 -12.50 -7.62 -11.94
CA ALA A 113 -12.35 -6.18 -12.16
C ALA A 113 -11.28 -5.88 -13.21
N GLU A 114 -10.20 -6.66 -13.25
CA GLU A 114 -9.19 -6.53 -14.29
C GLU A 114 -9.68 -6.99 -15.66
N LYS A 115 -10.38 -8.13 -15.71
CA LYS A 115 -10.98 -8.67 -16.95
C LYS A 115 -11.94 -7.67 -17.61
N TYR A 116 -12.73 -6.96 -16.80
CA TYR A 116 -13.71 -5.98 -17.27
C TYR A 116 -13.23 -4.53 -17.21
N ASP A 117 -11.98 -4.27 -16.84
CA ASP A 117 -11.38 -2.94 -16.69
C ASP A 117 -12.26 -1.98 -15.84
N VAL A 118 -12.63 -2.46 -14.65
CA VAL A 118 -13.41 -1.70 -13.66
C VAL A 118 -12.45 -1.17 -12.60
N PHE A 119 -11.75 -0.09 -12.92
CA PHE A 119 -10.66 0.47 -12.10
C PHE A 119 -11.06 0.72 -10.63
N GLY A 120 -12.27 1.24 -10.39
CA GLY A 120 -12.78 1.46 -9.03
C GLY A 120 -12.91 0.17 -8.23
N LEU A 121 -13.40 -0.91 -8.85
CA LEU A 121 -13.56 -2.21 -8.21
C LEU A 121 -12.20 -2.86 -7.95
N ARG A 122 -11.27 -2.73 -8.90
CA ARG A 122 -9.87 -3.20 -8.75
C ARG A 122 -9.22 -2.59 -7.50
N GLN A 123 -9.36 -1.28 -7.29
CA GLN A 123 -8.84 -0.60 -6.10
C GLN A 123 -9.56 -1.01 -4.80
N ALA A 124 -10.88 -1.14 -4.85
CA ALA A 124 -11.67 -1.58 -3.70
C ALA A 124 -11.22 -2.99 -3.26
N ALA A 125 -11.03 -3.90 -4.21
CA ALA A 125 -10.57 -5.26 -3.95
C ALA A 125 -9.15 -5.32 -3.36
N VAL A 126 -8.21 -4.52 -3.87
CA VAL A 126 -6.87 -4.40 -3.27
C VAL A 126 -6.93 -3.91 -1.83
N THR A 127 -7.79 -2.93 -1.55
CA THR A 127 -7.94 -2.35 -0.21
C THR A 127 -8.53 -3.37 0.77
N ALA A 128 -9.64 -4.01 0.40
CA ALA A 128 -10.27 -5.03 1.20
C ALA A 128 -9.35 -6.23 1.46
N PHE A 129 -8.65 -6.71 0.43
CA PHE A 129 -7.69 -7.80 0.55
C PHE A 129 -6.59 -7.48 1.57
N LYS A 130 -5.99 -6.28 1.48
CA LYS A 130 -4.93 -5.84 2.42
C LYS A 130 -5.41 -5.74 3.86
N VAL A 131 -6.65 -5.25 4.08
CA VAL A 131 -7.25 -5.20 5.41
C VAL A 131 -7.40 -6.61 5.96
N LYS A 132 -7.94 -7.54 5.16
CA LYS A 132 -8.16 -8.93 5.56
C LYS A 132 -6.88 -9.72 5.74
N LEU A 133 -5.78 -9.40 5.06
CA LEU A 133 -4.47 -10.00 5.35
C LEU A 133 -4.03 -9.74 6.80
N GLY A 134 -4.43 -8.61 7.39
CA GLY A 134 -4.09 -8.27 8.78
C GLY A 134 -4.90 -9.03 9.84
N THR A 135 -6.04 -9.61 9.45
CA THR A 135 -7.00 -10.24 10.38
C THR A 135 -7.31 -11.70 10.06
N GLY A 136 -7.00 -12.15 8.84
CA GLY A 136 -7.33 -13.47 8.32
C GLY A 136 -6.35 -14.57 8.77
N SER A 137 -6.74 -15.81 8.50
CA SER A 137 -5.94 -16.99 8.86
C SER A 137 -4.84 -17.28 7.83
N ILE A 138 -3.88 -18.13 8.21
CA ILE A 138 -2.87 -18.64 7.28
C ILE A 138 -3.54 -19.46 6.17
N ASP A 139 -4.57 -20.24 6.49
CA ASP A 139 -5.26 -21.10 5.53
C ASP A 139 -5.98 -20.26 4.46
N GLU A 140 -6.69 -19.21 4.86
CA GLU A 140 -7.33 -18.26 3.93
C GLU A 140 -6.31 -17.58 3.01
N PHE A 141 -5.13 -17.23 3.56
CA PHE A 141 -4.04 -16.67 2.76
C PHE A 141 -3.52 -17.68 1.73
N VAL A 142 -3.25 -18.91 2.14
CA VAL A 142 -2.74 -19.98 1.29
C VAL A 142 -3.72 -20.31 0.16
N GLU A 143 -5.02 -20.31 0.44
CA GLU A 143 -6.07 -20.54 -0.56
C GLU A 143 -6.20 -19.40 -1.58
N ALA A 144 -5.96 -18.15 -1.17
CA ALA A 144 -6.12 -16.99 -2.05
C ALA A 144 -4.94 -16.77 -3.03
N VAL A 145 -3.71 -17.14 -2.67
CA VAL A 145 -2.51 -16.91 -3.50
C VAL A 145 -2.60 -17.55 -4.89
N PRO A 146 -3.04 -18.81 -5.05
CA PRO A 146 -3.20 -19.42 -6.37
C PRO A 146 -4.11 -18.61 -7.30
N ALA A 147 -5.23 -18.07 -6.79
CA ALA A 147 -6.16 -17.26 -7.57
C ALA A 147 -5.50 -15.96 -8.07
N ILE A 148 -4.71 -15.28 -7.23
CA ILE A 148 -3.96 -14.08 -7.61
C ILE A 148 -3.04 -14.37 -8.80
N TYR A 149 -2.33 -15.50 -8.76
CA TYR A 149 -1.31 -15.83 -9.76
C TYR A 149 -1.88 -16.41 -11.05
N THR A 150 -3.04 -17.07 -10.97
CA THR A 150 -3.69 -17.78 -12.10
C THR A 150 -4.69 -16.90 -12.84
N ASN A 151 -5.50 -16.13 -12.10
CA ASN A 151 -6.63 -15.40 -12.68
C ASN A 151 -6.25 -13.97 -13.14
N THR A 152 -4.97 -13.58 -13.01
CA THR A 152 -4.49 -12.27 -13.51
C THR A 152 -3.19 -12.41 -14.30
N PRO A 153 -2.96 -11.57 -15.32
CA PRO A 153 -1.71 -11.55 -16.07
C PRO A 153 -0.48 -11.31 -15.17
N PRO A 154 0.72 -11.81 -15.53
CA PRO A 154 1.95 -11.58 -14.76
C PRO A 154 2.35 -10.10 -14.61
N SER A 155 1.83 -9.20 -15.45
CA SER A 155 2.05 -7.75 -15.36
C SER A 155 1.22 -7.08 -14.26
N VAL A 156 0.20 -7.75 -13.74
CA VAL A 156 -0.69 -7.25 -12.70
C VAL A 156 -0.09 -7.58 -11.33
N MET A 157 0.46 -6.56 -10.67
CA MET A 157 1.38 -6.75 -9.54
C MET A 157 0.80 -6.37 -8.17
N GLU A 158 -0.36 -5.74 -8.09
CA GLU A 158 -0.86 -5.14 -6.85
C GLU A 158 -1.11 -6.18 -5.75
N LEU A 159 -1.89 -7.22 -6.06
CA LEU A 159 -2.14 -8.31 -5.12
C LEU A 159 -0.93 -9.24 -4.98
N ARG A 160 -0.14 -9.46 -6.05
CA ARG A 160 1.12 -10.24 -5.99
C ARG A 160 2.09 -9.62 -4.98
N THR A 161 2.26 -8.30 -5.06
CA THR A 161 3.13 -7.54 -4.14
C THR A 161 2.59 -7.56 -2.71
N ALA A 162 1.27 -7.40 -2.53
CA ALA A 162 0.65 -7.48 -1.21
C ALA A 162 0.85 -8.86 -0.56
N ALA A 163 0.59 -9.93 -1.29
CA ALA A 163 0.77 -11.31 -0.83
C ALA A 163 2.24 -11.62 -0.50
N VAL A 164 3.18 -11.22 -1.36
CA VAL A 164 4.61 -11.39 -1.11
C VAL A 164 5.06 -10.64 0.14
N ASN A 165 4.62 -9.40 0.34
CA ASN A 165 4.98 -8.62 1.53
C ASN A 165 4.43 -9.25 2.81
N PHE A 166 3.18 -9.72 2.79
CA PHE A 166 2.60 -10.43 3.92
C PHE A 166 3.37 -11.72 4.24
N ALA A 167 3.69 -12.52 3.20
CA ALA A 167 4.45 -13.74 3.39
C ALA A 167 5.85 -13.49 3.94
N LYS A 168 6.52 -12.40 3.53
CA LYS A 168 7.79 -11.99 4.11
C LYS A 168 7.68 -11.69 5.60
N MET A 169 6.64 -10.95 6.01
CA MET A 169 6.41 -10.61 7.42
C MET A 169 6.11 -11.86 8.27
N GLN A 170 5.39 -12.82 7.71
CA GLN A 170 4.95 -14.04 8.41
C GLN A 170 5.80 -15.28 8.08
N LEU A 171 6.94 -15.11 7.42
CA LEU A 171 7.69 -16.22 6.81
C LEU A 171 8.04 -17.32 7.80
N LYS A 172 8.40 -16.96 9.04
CA LYS A 172 8.73 -17.92 10.10
C LYS A 172 7.55 -18.81 10.52
N ALA A 173 6.33 -18.28 10.46
CA ALA A 173 5.11 -19.02 10.78
C ALA A 173 4.67 -19.86 9.57
N LEU A 174 4.64 -19.24 8.39
CA LEU A 174 4.25 -19.88 7.13
C LEU A 174 5.15 -21.05 6.75
N ALA A 175 6.47 -20.91 6.90
CA ALA A 175 7.43 -21.98 6.55
C ALA A 175 7.29 -23.25 7.41
N LYS A 176 6.46 -23.23 8.46
CA LYS A 176 6.18 -24.39 9.30
C LYS A 176 4.90 -25.13 8.90
N THR A 177 4.12 -24.62 7.94
CA THR A 177 2.85 -25.22 7.55
C THR A 177 2.99 -25.96 6.22
N ASP A 178 2.54 -27.22 6.19
CA ASP A 178 2.54 -28.03 4.96
C ASP A 178 1.67 -27.40 3.87
N ALA A 179 0.59 -26.72 4.26
CA ALA A 179 -0.28 -25.98 3.35
C ALA A 179 0.48 -24.88 2.58
N PHE A 180 1.33 -24.10 3.26
CA PHE A 180 2.13 -23.07 2.60
C PHE A 180 3.22 -23.67 1.71
N ILE A 181 3.85 -24.76 2.15
CA ILE A 181 4.86 -25.48 1.35
C ILE A 181 4.23 -26.04 0.07
N GLY A 182 3.09 -26.72 0.16
CA GLY A 182 2.37 -27.22 -1.01
C GLY A 182 1.89 -26.10 -1.95
N MET A 183 1.50 -24.95 -1.41
CA MET A 183 1.19 -23.77 -2.24
C MET A 183 2.43 -23.23 -2.97
N MET A 184 3.59 -23.16 -2.30
CA MET A 184 4.85 -22.74 -2.93
C MET A 184 5.27 -23.65 -4.08
N GLU A 185 5.00 -24.96 -3.97
CA GLU A 185 5.25 -25.94 -5.04
C GLU A 185 4.30 -25.78 -6.22
N SER A 186 3.00 -25.60 -5.96
CA SER A 186 1.99 -25.42 -7.01
C SER A 186 2.06 -24.04 -7.68
N VAL A 187 2.53 -23.01 -6.97
CA VAL A 187 2.63 -21.63 -7.45
C VAL A 187 4.09 -21.17 -7.43
N GLY A 188 4.96 -21.84 -8.19
CA GLY A 188 6.39 -21.51 -8.24
C GLY A 188 6.70 -20.05 -8.63
N ALA A 189 5.80 -19.40 -9.37
CA ALA A 189 5.90 -17.97 -9.67
C ALA A 189 5.84 -17.08 -8.41
N PHE A 190 5.04 -17.45 -7.42
CA PHE A 190 4.98 -16.77 -6.13
C PHE A 190 6.30 -16.94 -5.36
N GLY A 191 6.84 -18.16 -5.31
CA GLY A 191 8.13 -18.41 -4.68
C GLY A 191 9.28 -17.61 -5.32
N LYS A 192 9.30 -17.53 -6.66
CA LYS A 192 10.24 -16.66 -7.40
C LYS A 192 10.11 -15.19 -6.97
N ASP A 193 8.90 -14.66 -6.87
CA ASP A 193 8.68 -13.25 -6.50
C ASP A 193 9.06 -12.99 -5.03
N LEU A 194 8.78 -13.95 -4.14
CA LEU A 194 9.18 -13.91 -2.73
C LEU A 194 10.71 -13.86 -2.59
N VAL A 195 11.43 -14.77 -3.25
CA VAL A 195 12.91 -14.80 -3.22
C VAL A 195 13.51 -13.53 -3.81
N LYS A 196 12.99 -13.03 -4.94
CA LYS A 196 13.45 -11.75 -5.53
C LYS A 196 13.23 -10.58 -4.56
N SER A 197 12.07 -10.53 -3.92
CA SER A 197 11.74 -9.49 -2.95
C SER A 197 12.66 -9.55 -1.72
N MET A 198 13.04 -10.74 -1.25
CA MET A 198 14.02 -10.91 -0.17
C MET A 198 15.44 -10.55 -0.60
N ALA A 199 15.88 -10.96 -1.79
CA ALA A 199 17.21 -10.65 -2.31
C ALA A 199 17.41 -9.14 -2.50
N SER A 200 16.39 -8.43 -3.00
CA SER A 200 16.44 -6.97 -3.16
C SER A 200 16.63 -6.21 -1.83
N GLU A 201 16.25 -6.82 -0.70
CA GLU A 201 16.47 -6.27 0.65
C GLU A 201 17.83 -6.65 1.24
N MET A 202 18.51 -7.66 0.69
CA MET A 202 19.88 -7.98 1.06
C MET A 202 20.89 -7.12 0.31
N GLU A 203 20.54 -6.72 -0.93
CA GLU A 203 21.33 -5.79 -1.75
C GLU A 203 21.23 -4.35 -1.26
N ARG A 204 20.06 -3.94 -0.77
CA ARG A 204 19.95 -2.81 0.14
C ARG A 204 20.70 -3.25 1.40
N GLY A 205 21.79 -2.58 1.78
CA GLY A 205 22.48 -2.90 3.04
C GLY A 205 21.48 -2.99 4.21
N PRO A 206 21.83 -3.60 5.35
CA PRO A 206 20.90 -3.78 6.46
C PRO A 206 20.10 -2.49 6.66
N ASN A 207 18.76 -2.59 6.74
CA ASN A 207 17.90 -1.49 7.17
C ASN A 207 18.37 -1.09 8.58
N GLN A 208 19.41 -0.27 8.66
CA GLN A 208 19.92 0.29 9.90
C GLN A 208 18.98 1.44 10.24
N THR A 209 17.73 1.11 10.52
CA THR A 209 16.79 2.02 11.15
C THR A 209 17.03 1.95 12.64
N GLY A 210 17.50 3.04 13.23
CA GLY A 210 17.83 3.06 14.65
C GLY A 210 18.67 4.26 15.06
N ASN A 211 18.66 4.52 16.36
CA ASN A 211 19.48 5.57 16.97
C ASN A 211 20.89 5.03 17.25
N ILE A 212 21.92 5.66 16.69
CA ILE A 212 23.32 5.35 16.98
C ILE A 212 23.95 6.51 17.73
N GLN A 213 24.69 6.21 18.80
CA GLN A 213 25.52 7.20 19.47
C GLN A 213 26.72 7.55 18.58
N PHE A 214 26.74 8.78 18.08
CA PHE A 214 27.83 9.37 17.31
C PHE A 214 28.80 10.09 18.24
N ILE A 215 30.09 9.79 18.08
CA ILE A 215 31.19 10.48 18.77
C ILE A 215 32.20 10.86 17.70
N CYS A 216 32.52 12.16 17.59
CA CYS A 216 33.58 12.60 16.69
C CYS A 216 34.96 12.25 17.26
N ASN A 217 35.78 11.54 16.49
CA ASN A 217 37.12 11.13 16.91
C ASN A 217 38.22 12.16 16.56
N THR A 218 37.84 13.34 16.05
CA THR A 218 38.81 14.40 15.75
C THR A 218 39.28 15.05 17.05
N VAL A 219 40.59 15.14 17.27
CA VAL A 219 41.25 15.60 18.51
C VAL A 219 40.64 16.88 19.12
N PHE A 220 40.22 17.84 18.28
CA PHE A 220 39.66 19.13 18.73
C PHE A 220 38.14 19.24 18.60
N CYS A 221 37.44 18.19 18.18
CA CYS A 221 35.98 18.17 18.01
C CYS A 221 35.36 17.18 19.00
N LYS A 222 34.67 17.70 20.02
CA LYS A 222 34.07 16.89 21.09
C LYS A 222 32.59 16.54 20.84
N LEU A 223 32.11 16.60 19.59
CA LEU A 223 30.71 16.34 19.28
C LEU A 223 30.33 14.91 19.68
N ARG A 224 29.37 14.79 20.59
CA ARG A 224 28.69 13.55 20.94
C ARG A 224 27.20 13.77 20.75
N THR A 225 26.53 12.94 19.95
CA THR A 225 25.09 13.07 19.68
C THR A 225 24.48 11.73 19.31
N MET A 226 23.15 11.64 19.28
CA MET A 226 22.45 10.45 18.76
C MET A 226 22.00 10.75 17.33
N VAL A 227 22.31 9.86 16.39
CA VAL A 227 21.89 9.96 14.99
C VAL A 227 20.88 8.86 14.72
N ASN A 228 19.65 9.25 14.37
CA ASN A 228 18.68 8.29 13.85
C ASN A 228 18.96 8.09 12.36
N ILE A 229 19.24 6.85 12.00
CA ILE A 229 19.53 6.47 10.63
C ILE A 229 18.26 5.92 10.02
N TYR A 230 17.89 6.38 8.84
CA TYR A 230 16.81 5.79 8.06
C TYR A 230 17.35 5.45 6.68
N ASN A 231 17.37 4.16 6.36
CA ASN A 231 17.64 3.64 5.01
C ASN A 231 18.91 4.21 4.35
N VAL A 232 20.09 3.75 4.81
CA VAL A 232 21.38 4.16 4.22
C VAL A 232 21.57 3.47 2.87
N GLY A 233 21.19 4.15 1.80
CA GLY A 233 21.53 3.74 0.44
C GLY A 233 22.99 4.06 0.08
N TYR A 234 23.47 3.46 -1.02
CA TYR A 234 24.72 3.82 -1.69
C TYR A 234 24.59 5.20 -2.35
N ASP A 235 24.67 6.28 -1.57
CA ASP A 235 24.78 7.63 -2.12
C ASP A 235 26.09 8.26 -1.69
N SER A 236 26.94 8.56 -2.68
CA SER A 236 28.24 9.20 -2.53
C SER A 236 28.17 10.68 -2.13
N GLN A 237 26.96 11.24 -2.03
CA GLN A 237 26.74 12.67 -1.77
C GLN A 237 26.27 12.99 -0.34
N ASN A 238 26.05 11.98 0.52
CA ASN A 238 25.55 12.21 1.88
C ASN A 238 26.64 12.24 2.97
N SER A 239 26.33 12.96 4.05
CA SER A 239 27.07 12.99 5.31
C SER A 239 27.08 11.65 6.06
N ILE A 240 26.45 10.59 5.53
CA ILE A 240 26.38 9.25 6.10
C ILE A 240 26.59 8.26 4.96
N ARG A 241 27.57 7.35 5.08
CA ARG A 241 27.90 6.34 4.06
C ARG A 241 28.18 4.99 4.71
N TRP A 242 27.82 3.91 4.02
CA TRP A 242 28.09 2.54 4.45
C TRP A 242 29.21 1.91 3.64
N GLU A 243 30.15 1.24 4.29
CA GLU A 243 31.24 0.48 3.66
C GLU A 243 31.08 -1.03 3.92
N ASN A 244 30.96 -1.80 2.83
CA ASN A 244 30.70 -3.24 2.90
C ASN A 244 31.90 -4.09 3.36
N SER A 245 33.12 -3.75 2.93
CA SER A 245 34.34 -4.52 3.25
C SER A 245 34.65 -4.50 4.75
N GLY A 246 34.40 -3.37 5.42
CA GLY A 246 34.64 -3.18 6.85
C GLY A 246 33.40 -3.28 7.75
N ARG A 247 32.19 -3.36 7.17
CA ARG A 247 30.90 -3.21 7.87
C ARG A 247 30.86 -1.96 8.76
N ARG A 248 31.30 -0.82 8.21
CA ARG A 248 31.42 0.44 8.94
C ARG A 248 30.46 1.48 8.40
N LEU A 249 29.87 2.23 9.31
CA LEU A 249 29.12 3.43 9.00
C LEU A 249 30.02 4.65 9.18
N TYR A 250 30.20 5.40 8.11
CA TYR A 250 30.93 6.67 8.09
C TYR A 250 29.95 7.82 8.17
N ILE A 251 30.27 8.80 9.02
CA ILE A 251 29.51 10.03 9.16
C ILE A 251 30.47 11.21 9.04
N CYS A 252 30.16 12.15 8.16
CA CYS A 252 30.85 13.43 8.08
C CYS A 252 30.39 14.29 9.27
N CYS A 253 31.30 14.59 10.19
CA CYS A 253 30.97 15.37 11.38
C CYS A 253 30.44 16.76 10.98
N PRO A 254 29.23 17.17 11.40
CA PRO A 254 28.68 18.47 11.00
C PRO A 254 29.47 19.65 11.56
N GLN A 255 30.19 19.45 12.68
CA GLN A 255 30.96 20.51 13.33
C GLN A 255 32.36 20.71 12.72
N CYS A 256 33.06 19.64 12.37
CA CYS A 256 34.45 19.74 11.86
C CYS A 256 34.62 19.31 10.40
N ARG A 257 33.55 18.83 9.75
CA ARG A 257 33.50 18.39 8.35
C ARG A 257 34.50 17.28 7.99
N LYS A 258 35.04 16.57 8.99
CA LYS A 258 35.88 15.39 8.81
C LYS A 258 35.03 14.13 8.90
N ASP A 259 35.33 13.17 8.02
CA ASP A 259 34.71 11.85 8.07
C ASP A 259 35.25 11.07 9.27
N THR A 260 34.34 10.45 10.01
CA THR A 260 34.66 9.54 11.13
C THR A 260 33.71 8.35 11.09
N TYR A 261 34.07 7.24 11.72
CA TYR A 261 33.21 6.05 11.80
C TYR A 261 32.45 6.00 13.12
N ALA A 262 31.22 5.49 13.10
CA ALA A 262 30.44 5.28 14.32
C ALA A 262 31.06 4.16 15.17
N SER A 263 31.24 4.38 16.47
CA SER A 263 32.03 3.50 17.34
C SER A 263 31.28 2.26 17.87
N ASN A 264 29.98 2.09 17.62
CA ASN A 264 29.27 0.85 18.00
C ASN A 264 27.87 0.78 17.36
N PRO A 265 27.62 -0.02 16.32
CA PRO A 265 26.25 -0.25 15.87
C PRO A 265 25.63 -1.35 16.74
N LEU A 266 24.58 -1.01 17.48
CA LEU A 266 23.55 -1.96 17.93
C LEU A 266 23.92 -2.92 19.09
N ARG A 267 24.26 -2.39 20.28
CA ARG A 267 23.99 -3.11 21.53
C ARG A 267 23.33 -2.18 22.55
N ASP A 268 22.09 -2.54 22.89
CA ASP A 268 21.35 -2.15 24.08
C ASP A 268 21.23 -0.66 24.37
N VAL A 269 20.18 -0.01 23.85
CA VAL A 269 19.73 1.27 24.39
C VAL A 269 18.26 1.13 24.80
N ALA A 270 18.05 1.02 26.11
CA ALA A 270 16.74 1.08 26.74
C ALA A 270 16.17 2.50 26.61
N PHE A 271 14.86 2.57 26.34
CA PHE A 271 14.09 3.80 26.19
C PHE A 271 14.01 4.55 27.52
N VAL A 272 14.42 5.82 27.54
CA VAL A 272 14.12 6.72 28.67
C VAL A 272 13.75 8.11 28.13
N ASP A 273 12.49 8.47 28.39
CA ASP A 273 11.86 9.80 28.41
C ASP A 273 11.50 10.57 27.12
N ASP A 274 10.24 11.03 27.13
CA ASP A 274 9.51 11.75 26.08
C ASP A 274 9.79 13.26 26.07
N SER A 275 10.83 13.70 25.36
CA SER A 275 10.93 15.10 24.91
C SER A 275 11.66 15.22 23.58
N TRP A 276 10.89 15.34 22.50
CA TRP A 276 11.34 15.24 21.11
C TRP A 276 10.87 16.50 20.36
N PHE A 277 11.67 17.02 19.42
CA PHE A 277 11.16 17.95 18.41
C PHE A 277 11.64 17.54 17.02
N ALA A 278 10.75 17.66 16.04
CA ALA A 278 11.04 17.39 14.65
C ALA A 278 11.35 18.70 13.92
N ALA A 279 12.09 18.61 12.83
CA ALA A 279 12.22 19.72 11.89
C ALA A 279 12.00 19.21 10.46
N VAL A 280 11.21 19.96 9.70
CA VAL A 280 10.90 19.70 8.29
C VAL A 280 11.41 20.81 7.41
N CYS A 281 11.80 20.42 6.20
CA CYS A 281 12.26 21.35 5.19
C CYS A 281 11.10 22.20 4.66
N VAL A 282 11.24 23.53 4.74
CA VAL A 282 10.22 24.49 4.29
C VAL A 282 9.98 24.42 2.79
N SER A 283 10.99 24.06 1.99
CA SER A 283 10.83 23.88 0.54
C SER A 283 10.20 22.54 0.16
N ASN A 284 9.87 21.70 1.16
CA ASN A 284 9.17 20.43 0.99
C ASN A 284 9.81 19.50 -0.06
N CYS A 285 11.15 19.51 -0.13
CA CYS A 285 11.92 18.77 -1.14
C CYS A 285 11.82 17.23 -1.05
N GLY A 286 11.01 16.71 -0.12
CA GLY A 286 10.68 15.28 0.03
C GLY A 286 11.82 14.40 0.56
N LYS A 287 12.99 14.96 0.85
CA LYS A 287 14.22 14.16 1.02
C LYS A 287 14.78 14.06 2.44
N GLN A 288 14.37 14.90 3.42
CA GLN A 288 14.84 14.80 4.81
C GLN A 288 13.79 15.24 5.83
N ARG A 289 13.50 14.37 6.81
CA ARG A 289 12.92 14.72 8.11
C ARG A 289 14.03 14.54 9.15
N ILE A 290 14.34 15.57 9.93
CA ILE A 290 15.37 15.49 10.98
C ILE A 290 14.69 15.59 12.33
N VAL A 291 14.91 14.62 13.21
CA VAL A 291 14.50 14.68 14.62
C VAL A 291 15.76 14.98 15.42
N VAL A 292 15.74 16.06 16.20
CA VAL A 292 16.91 16.51 16.98
C VAL A 292 16.65 16.22 18.45
N PHE A 293 17.64 15.62 19.12
CA PHE A 293 17.61 15.33 20.55
C PHE A 293 18.38 16.39 21.34
N CYS A 294 17.87 16.73 22.52
CA CYS A 294 18.47 17.66 23.46
C CYS A 294 18.45 17.04 24.87
N SER A 295 19.60 16.96 25.53
CA SER A 295 19.68 16.50 26.93
C SER A 295 18.97 17.48 27.87
N ARG A 296 18.50 17.04 29.06
CA ARG A 296 17.91 17.94 30.08
C ARG A 296 18.80 19.15 30.41
N SER A 297 20.12 19.00 30.36
CA SER A 297 21.08 20.09 30.57
C SER A 297 21.14 21.10 29.41
N GLU A 298 20.91 20.65 28.18
CA GLU A 298 20.90 21.50 26.98
C GLU A 298 19.55 22.20 26.77
N GLN A 299 18.48 21.71 27.42
CA GLN A 299 17.16 22.33 27.39
C GLN A 299 17.16 23.75 28.00
N ALA A 300 18.06 24.04 28.94
CA ALA A 300 18.22 25.39 29.48
C ALA A 300 18.71 26.43 28.44
N ASN A 301 19.33 25.97 27.34
CA ASN A 301 19.84 26.81 26.25
C ASN A 301 18.90 26.81 25.01
N LEU A 302 17.69 26.26 25.12
CA LEU A 302 16.69 26.17 24.04
C LEU A 302 16.39 27.49 23.31
N PRO A 303 16.29 28.66 23.98
CA PRO A 303 16.07 29.94 23.30
C PRO A 303 17.18 30.27 22.29
N GLU A 304 18.45 30.10 22.68
CA GLU A 304 19.61 30.36 21.79
C GLU A 304 19.72 29.36 20.64
N ILE A 305 19.24 28.12 20.83
CA ILE A 305 19.23 27.07 19.79
C ILE A 305 18.13 27.34 18.75
N ARG A 306 16.96 27.83 19.18
CA ARG A 306 15.86 28.22 18.27
C ARG A 306 16.22 29.37 17.34
N GLU A 307 17.13 30.24 17.79
CA GLU A 307 17.58 31.40 17.04
C GLU A 307 18.67 31.07 16.01
N LYS A 308 19.28 29.88 16.06
CA LYS A 308 20.25 29.44 15.05
C LYS A 308 19.54 28.82 13.84
N PRO A 309 19.71 29.36 12.62
CA PRO A 309 19.03 28.85 11.44
C PRO A 309 19.57 27.47 11.05
N LEU A 310 18.74 26.44 11.21
CA LEU A 310 19.00 25.12 10.66
C LEU A 310 18.70 25.12 9.15
N THR A 311 19.58 24.53 8.36
CA THR A 311 19.44 24.43 6.89
C THR A 311 19.40 22.98 6.44
N CYS A 312 18.49 22.70 5.51
CA CYS A 312 18.35 21.39 4.87
C CYS A 312 19.58 21.16 4.00
N LEU A 313 20.29 20.04 4.21
CA LEU A 313 21.51 19.77 3.45
C LEU A 313 21.24 19.40 1.99
N ALA A 314 20.02 18.94 1.67
CA ALA A 314 19.64 18.56 0.31
C ALA A 314 19.34 19.76 -0.61
N CYS A 315 18.86 20.87 -0.07
CA CYS A 315 18.42 22.03 -0.88
C CYS A 315 18.79 23.39 -0.27
N TYR A 316 19.58 23.39 0.81
CA TYR A 316 20.04 24.57 1.56
C TYR A 316 18.92 25.49 2.10
N SER A 317 17.66 25.07 1.98
CA SER A 317 16.49 25.80 2.49
C SER A 317 16.43 25.71 4.02
N LYS A 318 15.74 26.67 4.67
CA LYS A 318 15.53 26.61 6.12
C LYS A 318 14.75 25.36 6.53
N LEU A 319 15.12 24.80 7.68
CA LEU A 319 14.34 23.80 8.39
C LEU A 319 13.44 24.50 9.40
N GLN A 320 12.16 24.12 9.45
CA GLN A 320 11.17 24.62 10.39
C GLN A 320 10.87 23.54 11.42
N LEU A 321 10.88 23.92 12.71
CA LEU A 321 10.54 23.02 13.81
C LEU A 321 9.05 22.66 13.77
N VAL A 322 8.73 21.40 14.08
CA VAL A 322 7.38 20.80 14.17
C VAL A 322 7.26 20.01 15.45
#